data_AF-A0A9X3WVJ3-F1
#
_entry.id   AF-A0A9X3WVJ3-F1
#
_cell.length_a   1.000
_cell.length_b   1.000
_cell.length_c   1.000
_cell.angle_alpha   90.00
_cell.angle_beta   90.00
_cell.angle_gamma   90.00
#
_symmetry.space_group_name_H-M   'P 1'
#
loop_
_entity.id
_entity.type
_entity.pdbx_description
1 polymer ?
#
loop_
_entity_poly.entity_id
_entity_poly.type
_entity_poly.pdbx_seq_one_letter_code
_entity_poly.pdbx_strand_id
1 'polypeptide(L)'
;MQERKDFGDALVKAARAPIQAANARLGEGAIGEGIAALSKADLLAGLRQGIENAAAVFKLRNVDVEALLPWDALLPTLDRLEAAQIAALRAVQQHMATVGGPLSGPTRGAPFDARKQTGAEALFKVAKRFAADPRVCGPIELFGTEVSGWETLVSQCGDRLESSPLHTRYARRKILVRSALVIVILGSFSVAGRSAYKTKQIEHARARVDAALRAEDPCAVEKLAPEDITLATPEQVTGEKSRLEACASGRARARYVAACETLAKNFDAGKLSADDLAVAKEAAPRLERAQKRELGVEDLLATPKDMPCQDSPSKDRFFGTYAAAAADSKKVWTEATRVSDDLRDALRGKDVSTKPYRDELTRRAEPAAAKAILSGKPEDMELGQKLCDFAASFGIERGKKCTGLAAVLAKKR
;
A
#
# COMPACT_ATOMS: atom_id res chain seq x y z
N MET A 1 -20.63 12.11 -41.70
CA MET A 1 -21.16 11.99 -43.08
C MET A 1 -20.10 12.19 -44.15
N GLN A 2 -18.98 12.89 -43.88
CA GLN A 2 -17.89 13.07 -44.85
C GLN A 2 -17.29 11.75 -45.36
N GLU A 3 -17.04 10.77 -44.48
CA GLU A 3 -16.49 9.44 -44.83
C GLU A 3 -17.35 8.63 -45.83
N ARG A 4 -18.60 9.04 -46.10
CA ARG A 4 -19.51 8.29 -46.98
C ARG A 4 -19.23 8.51 -48.47
N LYS A 5 -18.69 9.67 -48.82
CA LYS A 5 -18.39 10.05 -50.23
C LYS A 5 -17.07 9.47 -50.72
N ASP A 6 -16.17 9.11 -49.81
CA ASP A 6 -14.81 8.70 -50.19
C ASP A 6 -14.75 7.30 -50.83
N PHE A 7 -15.81 6.46 -50.73
CA PHE A 7 -15.78 5.08 -51.22
C PHE A 7 -16.02 4.96 -52.73
N GLY A 8 -17.14 5.48 -53.22
CA GLY A 8 -17.45 5.49 -54.66
C GLY A 8 -16.51 6.42 -55.41
N ASP A 9 -16.23 7.61 -54.84
CA ASP A 9 -15.35 8.60 -55.45
C ASP A 9 -13.93 8.07 -55.71
N ALA A 10 -13.36 7.26 -54.80
CA ALA A 10 -12.04 6.68 -54.98
C ALA A 10 -11.96 5.76 -56.21
N LEU A 11 -13.01 4.96 -56.45
CA LEU A 11 -13.12 4.10 -57.62
C LEU A 11 -13.31 4.94 -58.89
N VAL A 12 -14.29 5.84 -58.89
CA VAL A 12 -14.64 6.67 -60.06
C VAL A 12 -13.45 7.52 -60.51
N LYS A 13 -12.72 8.11 -59.56
CA LYS A 13 -11.55 8.95 -59.85
C LYS A 13 -10.44 8.16 -60.53
N ALA A 14 -10.12 6.96 -60.03
CA ALA A 14 -9.08 6.12 -60.62
C ALA A 14 -9.50 5.56 -61.98
N ALA A 15 -10.75 5.10 -62.11
CA ALA A 15 -11.30 4.58 -63.36
C ALA A 15 -11.37 5.63 -64.48
N ARG A 16 -11.53 6.91 -64.13
CA ARG A 16 -11.52 8.04 -65.09
C ARG A 16 -10.13 8.60 -65.39
N ALA A 17 -9.08 8.18 -64.67
CA ALA A 17 -7.73 8.71 -64.88
C ALA A 17 -7.18 8.48 -66.31
N PRO A 18 -7.37 7.30 -66.95
CA PRO A 18 -6.98 7.12 -68.36
C PRO A 18 -7.71 8.07 -69.31
N ILE A 19 -8.98 8.37 -69.04
CA ILE A 19 -9.78 9.30 -69.83
C ILE A 19 -9.26 10.73 -69.71
N GLN A 20 -8.91 11.16 -68.50
CA GLN A 20 -8.31 12.47 -68.28
C GLN A 20 -6.96 12.61 -68.98
N ALA A 21 -6.14 11.55 -68.95
CA ALA A 21 -4.86 11.52 -69.67
C ALA A 21 -5.06 11.56 -71.19
N ALA A 22 -6.04 10.83 -71.71
CA ALA A 22 -6.41 10.88 -73.13
C ALA A 22 -6.92 12.28 -73.54
N ASN A 23 -7.78 12.89 -72.73
CA ASN A 23 -8.31 14.23 -72.96
C ASN A 23 -7.19 15.27 -73.08
N ALA A 24 -6.17 15.21 -72.23
CA ALA A 24 -5.00 16.09 -72.33
C ALA A 24 -4.33 15.96 -73.71
N ARG A 25 -4.07 14.74 -74.18
CA ARG A 25 -3.48 14.47 -75.51
C ARG A 25 -4.37 14.96 -76.67
N LEU A 26 -5.69 14.76 -76.57
CA LEU A 26 -6.64 15.28 -77.56
C LEU A 26 -6.65 16.82 -77.61
N GLY A 27 -6.49 17.47 -76.45
CA GLY A 27 -6.37 18.92 -76.32
C GLY A 27 -5.10 19.49 -76.96
N GLU A 28 -3.99 18.75 -76.86
CA GLU A 28 -2.68 19.07 -77.48
C GLU A 28 -2.65 18.82 -78.99
N GLY A 29 -3.71 18.23 -79.57
CA GLY A 29 -3.79 17.91 -81.00
C GLY A 29 -3.16 16.56 -81.36
N ALA A 30 -2.67 15.79 -80.38
CA ALA A 30 -2.20 14.42 -80.57
C ALA A 30 -3.38 13.43 -80.65
N ILE A 31 -4.23 13.59 -81.68
CA ILE A 31 -5.52 12.89 -81.78
C ILE A 31 -5.35 11.37 -81.77
N GLY A 32 -4.40 10.85 -82.56
CA GLY A 32 -4.13 9.40 -82.61
C GLY A 32 -3.69 8.83 -81.27
N GLU A 33 -2.79 9.52 -80.56
CA GLU A 33 -2.33 9.09 -79.24
C GLU A 33 -3.42 9.20 -78.17
N GLY A 34 -4.25 10.25 -78.23
CA GLY A 34 -5.39 10.42 -77.34
C GLY A 34 -6.43 9.32 -77.52
N ILE A 35 -6.77 8.96 -78.76
CA ILE A 35 -7.67 7.82 -79.03
C ILE A 35 -7.00 6.51 -78.59
N ALA A 36 -5.71 6.29 -78.89
CA ALA A 36 -5.00 5.06 -78.53
C ALA A 36 -4.91 4.84 -77.00
N ALA A 37 -4.79 5.92 -76.23
CA ALA A 37 -4.75 5.89 -74.77
C ALA A 37 -6.07 5.47 -74.11
N LEU A 38 -7.18 5.51 -74.84
CA LEU A 38 -8.48 5.01 -74.40
C LEU A 38 -8.66 3.52 -74.74
N SER A 39 -7.60 2.73 -74.54
CA SER A 39 -7.64 1.30 -74.82
C SER A 39 -8.42 0.54 -73.75
N LYS A 40 -9.00 -0.60 -74.13
CA LYS A 40 -9.64 -1.52 -73.19
C LYS A 40 -8.71 -1.90 -72.03
N ALA A 41 -7.43 -2.14 -72.32
CA ALA A 41 -6.43 -2.49 -71.32
C ALA A 41 -6.24 -1.37 -70.30
N ASP A 42 -6.11 -0.12 -70.75
CA ASP A 42 -5.88 1.05 -69.89
C ASP A 42 -7.12 1.39 -69.05
N LEU A 43 -8.33 1.31 -69.64
CA LEU A 43 -9.58 1.54 -68.92
C LEU A 43 -9.84 0.47 -67.87
N LEU A 44 -9.57 -0.80 -68.19
CA LEU A 44 -9.69 -1.90 -67.24
C LEU A 44 -8.64 -1.79 -66.12
N ALA A 45 -7.41 -1.39 -66.45
CA ALA A 45 -6.37 -1.13 -65.45
C ALA A 45 -6.76 0.01 -64.51
N GLY A 46 -7.31 1.12 -65.04
CA GLY A 46 -7.84 2.22 -64.24
C GLY A 46 -8.97 1.78 -63.30
N LEU A 47 -9.89 0.93 -63.79
CA LEU A 47 -10.96 0.37 -62.97
C LEU A 47 -10.40 -0.52 -61.84
N ARG A 48 -9.45 -1.42 -62.14
CA ARG A 48 -8.79 -2.28 -61.14
C ARG A 48 -8.07 -1.46 -60.07
N GLN A 49 -7.36 -0.40 -60.46
CA GLN A 49 -6.75 0.52 -59.51
C GLN A 49 -7.79 1.21 -58.62
N GLY A 50 -8.95 1.54 -59.18
CA GLY A 50 -10.08 2.08 -58.42
C GLY A 50 -10.63 1.11 -57.37
N ILE A 51 -10.69 -0.18 -57.71
CA ILE A 51 -11.10 -1.24 -56.79
C ILE A 51 -10.11 -1.36 -55.63
N GLU A 52 -8.80 -1.37 -55.92
CA GLU A 52 -7.75 -1.39 -54.91
C GLU A 52 -7.82 -0.17 -53.99
N ASN A 53 -7.98 1.02 -54.56
CA ASN A 53 -8.07 2.27 -53.79
C ASN A 53 -9.29 2.26 -52.88
N ALA A 54 -10.46 1.87 -53.40
CA ALA A 54 -11.68 1.75 -52.61
C ALA A 54 -11.53 0.70 -51.49
N ALA A 55 -10.94 -0.46 -51.79
CA ALA A 55 -10.67 -1.50 -50.80
C ALA A 55 -9.73 -1.02 -49.70
N ALA A 56 -8.67 -0.28 -50.04
CA ALA A 56 -7.68 0.24 -49.10
C ALA A 56 -8.30 1.25 -48.12
N VAL A 57 -9.14 2.18 -48.60
CA VAL A 57 -9.78 3.20 -47.75
C VAL A 57 -10.62 2.55 -46.63
N PHE A 58 -11.29 1.45 -46.92
CA PHE A 58 -12.18 0.76 -45.97
C PHE A 58 -11.61 -0.53 -45.39
N LYS A 59 -10.33 -0.83 -45.66
CA LYS A 59 -9.66 -2.08 -45.26
C LYS A 59 -10.45 -3.33 -45.63
N LEU A 60 -11.06 -3.32 -46.81
CA LEU A 60 -11.75 -4.46 -47.40
C LEU A 60 -10.78 -5.25 -48.27
N ARG A 61 -11.18 -6.47 -48.67
CA ARG A 61 -10.42 -7.23 -49.68
C ARG A 61 -10.89 -6.79 -51.07
N ASN A 62 -9.99 -6.75 -52.04
CA ASN A 62 -10.31 -6.36 -53.42
C ASN A 62 -11.48 -7.18 -53.98
N VAL A 63 -11.48 -8.50 -53.73
CA VAL A 63 -12.55 -9.44 -54.15
C VAL A 63 -13.94 -9.02 -53.65
N ASP A 64 -14.04 -8.45 -52.45
CA ASP A 64 -15.32 -8.02 -51.88
C ASP A 64 -15.86 -6.77 -52.59
N VAL A 65 -14.97 -5.90 -53.09
CA VAL A 65 -15.32 -4.71 -53.90
C VAL A 65 -15.65 -5.14 -55.33
N GLU A 66 -14.86 -6.05 -55.92
CA GLU A 66 -15.09 -6.61 -57.25
C GLU A 66 -16.46 -7.26 -57.38
N ALA A 67 -16.89 -8.04 -56.37
CA ALA A 67 -18.17 -8.73 -56.38
C ALA A 67 -19.39 -7.79 -56.41
N LEU A 68 -19.21 -6.49 -56.11
CA LEU A 68 -20.28 -5.50 -56.14
C LEU A 68 -20.43 -4.82 -57.50
N LEU A 69 -19.45 -4.95 -58.38
CA LEU A 69 -19.45 -4.29 -59.68
C LEU A 69 -20.29 -5.08 -60.70
N PRO A 70 -21.04 -4.40 -61.59
CA PRO A 70 -21.80 -5.02 -62.67
C PRO A 70 -20.89 -5.45 -63.82
N TRP A 71 -20.05 -6.47 -63.60
CA TRP A 71 -19.09 -6.98 -64.60
C TRP A 71 -19.75 -7.45 -65.90
N ASP A 72 -20.97 -7.94 -65.79
CA ASP A 72 -21.85 -8.32 -66.90
C ASP A 72 -22.18 -7.14 -67.83
N ALA A 73 -22.27 -5.92 -67.30
CA ALA A 73 -22.47 -4.71 -68.10
C ALA A 73 -21.14 -4.06 -68.52
N LEU A 74 -20.12 -4.12 -67.66
CA LEU A 74 -18.82 -3.47 -67.88
C LEU A 74 -18.03 -4.13 -69.01
N LEU A 75 -17.90 -5.47 -69.02
CA LEU A 75 -17.06 -6.18 -69.99
C LEU A 75 -17.58 -6.02 -71.44
N PRO A 76 -18.87 -6.21 -71.75
CA PRO A 76 -19.37 -6.00 -73.10
C PRO A 76 -19.26 -4.55 -73.57
N THR A 77 -19.33 -3.58 -72.63
CA THR A 77 -19.14 -2.17 -72.97
C THR A 77 -17.68 -1.87 -73.33
N LEU A 78 -16.71 -2.47 -72.63
CA LEU A 78 -15.31 -2.39 -73.01
C LEU A 78 -15.02 -3.02 -74.38
N ASP A 79 -15.69 -4.13 -74.71
CA ASP A 79 -15.55 -4.77 -76.03
C ASP A 79 -16.07 -3.87 -77.16
N ARG A 80 -17.24 -3.23 -76.97
CA ARG A 80 -17.77 -2.26 -77.94
C ARG A 80 -16.87 -1.03 -78.07
N LEU A 81 -16.36 -0.52 -76.94
CA LEU A 81 -15.44 0.61 -76.91
C LEU A 81 -14.14 0.28 -77.66
N GLU A 82 -13.57 -0.91 -77.48
CA GLU A 82 -12.38 -1.38 -78.20
C GLU A 82 -12.62 -1.44 -79.72
N ALA A 83 -13.75 -1.99 -80.14
CA ALA A 83 -14.11 -2.04 -81.56
C ALA A 83 -14.26 -0.63 -82.17
N ALA A 84 -14.94 0.28 -81.46
CA ALA A 84 -15.11 1.66 -81.88
C ALA A 84 -13.76 2.43 -81.89
N GLN A 85 -12.89 2.17 -80.92
CA GLN A 85 -11.54 2.74 -80.84
C GLN A 85 -10.70 2.36 -82.05
N ILE A 86 -10.67 1.06 -82.39
CA ILE A 86 -9.91 0.56 -83.55
C ILE A 86 -10.41 1.19 -84.85
N ALA A 87 -11.74 1.30 -85.00
CA ALA A 87 -12.35 1.95 -86.16
C ALA A 87 -11.96 3.44 -86.25
N ALA A 88 -12.03 4.18 -85.14
CA ALA A 88 -11.65 5.58 -85.07
C ALA A 88 -10.15 5.79 -85.37
N LEU A 89 -9.27 4.98 -84.78
CA LEU A 89 -7.82 5.03 -85.06
C LEU A 89 -7.51 4.78 -86.53
N ARG A 90 -8.12 3.75 -87.12
CA ARG A 90 -7.92 3.42 -88.54
C ARG A 90 -8.37 4.57 -89.43
N ALA A 91 -9.53 5.17 -89.15
CA ALA A 91 -10.05 6.29 -89.91
C ALA A 91 -9.12 7.52 -89.83
N VAL A 92 -8.62 7.85 -88.63
CA VAL A 92 -7.67 8.95 -88.41
C VAL A 92 -6.34 8.67 -89.13
N GLN A 93 -5.81 7.45 -89.06
CA GLN A 93 -4.57 7.06 -89.76
C GLN A 93 -4.71 7.15 -91.28
N GLN A 94 -5.81 6.68 -91.84
CA GLN A 94 -6.09 6.77 -93.27
C GLN A 94 -6.18 8.23 -93.74
N HIS A 95 -6.84 9.09 -92.97
CA HIS A 95 -6.94 10.51 -93.27
C HIS A 95 -5.57 11.23 -93.17
N MET A 96 -4.74 10.90 -92.18
CA MET A 96 -3.37 11.44 -92.10
C MET A 96 -2.53 11.02 -93.31
N ALA A 97 -2.69 9.79 -93.79
CA ALA A 97 -1.99 9.30 -94.97
C ALA A 97 -2.41 10.03 -96.27
N THR A 98 -3.68 10.44 -96.39
CA THR A 98 -4.19 11.14 -97.58
C THR A 98 -3.88 12.64 -97.57
N VAL A 99 -3.90 13.30 -96.41
CA VAL A 99 -3.67 14.75 -96.28
C VAL A 99 -2.17 15.11 -96.25
N GLY A 100 -1.29 14.14 -95.99
CA GLY A 100 0.17 14.31 -96.15
C GLY A 100 0.84 15.10 -95.03
N GLY A 101 0.24 15.19 -93.85
CA GLY A 101 0.83 15.87 -92.70
C GLY A 101 0.19 15.48 -91.37
N PRO A 102 0.90 15.67 -90.24
CA PRO A 102 0.35 15.43 -88.92
C PRO A 102 -0.82 16.39 -88.68
N LEU A 103 -1.90 15.91 -88.07
CA LEU A 103 -3.09 16.69 -87.69
C LEU A 103 -2.82 17.69 -86.53
N SER A 104 -1.55 18.05 -86.34
CA SER A 104 -1.04 18.94 -85.31
C SER A 104 -1.34 20.40 -85.67
N GLY A 105 -2.59 20.79 -85.48
CA GLY A 105 -2.99 22.20 -85.45
C GLY A 105 -3.38 22.57 -84.01
N PRO A 106 -2.86 23.67 -83.44
CA PRO A 106 -3.36 24.16 -82.16
C PRO A 106 -4.87 24.38 -82.29
N THR A 107 -5.61 23.87 -81.32
CA THR A 107 -7.06 23.95 -81.32
C THR A 107 -7.45 25.43 -81.31
N ARG A 108 -8.00 25.96 -82.41
CA ARG A 108 -8.58 27.31 -82.42
C ARG A 108 -9.84 27.27 -81.57
N GLY A 109 -9.69 27.54 -80.28
CA GLY A 109 -10.76 27.50 -79.29
C GLY A 109 -10.24 27.77 -77.87
N ALA A 110 -11.15 28.08 -76.97
CA ALA A 110 -10.87 28.37 -75.55
C ALA A 110 -9.98 27.28 -74.90
N PRO A 111 -9.16 27.64 -73.89
CA PRO A 111 -8.25 26.71 -73.23
C PRO A 111 -8.99 25.45 -72.77
N PHE A 112 -8.42 24.30 -73.14
CA PHE A 112 -8.97 22.99 -72.89
C PHE A 112 -8.75 22.60 -71.42
N ASP A 113 -9.78 22.72 -70.57
CA ASP A 113 -9.71 22.22 -69.17
C ASP A 113 -9.98 20.70 -69.16
N ALA A 114 -8.91 19.92 -69.36
CA ALA A 114 -8.95 18.46 -69.41
C ALA A 114 -9.53 17.80 -68.14
N ARG A 115 -9.63 18.53 -67.02
CA ARG A 115 -10.12 17.99 -65.75
C ARG A 115 -11.64 18.06 -65.60
N LYS A 116 -12.29 18.99 -66.30
CA LYS A 116 -13.75 19.22 -66.19
C LYS A 116 -14.53 18.59 -67.34
N GLN A 117 -13.87 18.32 -68.45
CA GLN A 117 -14.50 17.78 -69.64
C GLN A 117 -14.59 16.25 -69.59
N THR A 118 -15.74 15.70 -69.99
CA THR A 118 -15.92 14.26 -70.17
C THR A 118 -15.13 13.76 -71.38
N GLY A 119 -14.74 12.48 -71.37
CA GLY A 119 -14.06 11.86 -72.52
C GLY A 119 -14.88 11.95 -73.80
N ALA A 120 -16.19 11.72 -73.67
CA ALA A 120 -17.13 11.83 -74.78
C ALA A 120 -17.17 13.23 -75.40
N GLU A 121 -17.30 14.28 -74.57
CA GLU A 121 -17.29 15.66 -75.06
C GLU A 121 -15.99 16.01 -75.78
N ALA A 122 -14.84 15.51 -75.29
CA ALA A 122 -13.55 15.75 -75.93
C ALA A 122 -13.51 15.13 -77.34
N LEU A 123 -13.97 13.88 -77.47
CA LEU A 123 -14.06 13.18 -78.74
C LEU A 123 -15.07 13.84 -79.70
N PHE A 124 -16.25 14.27 -79.23
CA PHE A 124 -17.20 14.99 -80.08
C PHE A 124 -16.65 16.34 -80.57
N LYS A 125 -15.88 17.06 -79.76
CA LYS A 125 -15.17 18.26 -80.21
C LYS A 125 -14.12 17.94 -81.27
N VAL A 126 -13.45 16.80 -81.18
CA VAL A 126 -12.50 16.34 -82.20
C VAL A 126 -13.24 15.94 -83.48
N ALA A 127 -14.30 15.15 -83.40
CA ALA A 127 -15.14 14.76 -84.54
C ALA A 127 -15.63 15.98 -85.33
N LYS A 128 -16.11 17.02 -84.63
CA LYS A 128 -16.58 18.27 -85.26
C LYS A 128 -15.52 18.95 -86.14
N ARG A 129 -14.22 18.74 -85.88
CA ARG A 129 -13.13 19.27 -86.73
C ARG A 129 -13.06 18.56 -88.09
N PHE A 130 -13.51 17.32 -88.14
CA PHE A 130 -13.60 16.49 -89.34
C PHE A 130 -15.00 16.48 -89.94
N ALA A 131 -15.88 17.43 -89.60
CA ALA A 131 -17.26 17.45 -90.09
C ALA A 131 -17.37 17.43 -91.63
N ALA A 132 -16.34 17.92 -92.35
CA ALA A 132 -16.26 17.86 -93.80
C ALA A 132 -15.85 16.49 -94.37
N ASP A 133 -15.32 15.58 -93.54
CA ASP A 133 -14.94 14.22 -93.89
C ASP A 133 -15.74 13.20 -93.06
N PRO A 134 -16.91 12.74 -93.54
CA PRO A 134 -17.76 11.78 -92.85
C PRO A 134 -17.06 10.46 -92.54
N ARG A 135 -16.02 10.09 -93.30
CA ARG A 135 -15.27 8.84 -93.10
C ARG A 135 -14.45 8.87 -91.82
N VAL A 136 -14.08 10.06 -91.33
CA VAL A 136 -13.36 10.27 -90.07
C VAL A 136 -14.31 10.70 -88.96
N CYS A 137 -15.24 11.60 -89.26
CA CYS A 137 -16.20 12.11 -88.28
C CYS A 137 -17.04 10.99 -87.64
N GLY A 138 -17.67 10.15 -88.47
CA GLY A 138 -18.60 9.11 -87.99
C GLY A 138 -17.96 8.12 -87.00
N PRO A 139 -16.79 7.52 -87.30
CA PRO A 139 -16.09 6.65 -86.37
C PRO A 139 -15.71 7.32 -85.03
N ILE A 140 -15.31 8.59 -85.05
CA ILE A 140 -14.97 9.33 -83.82
C ILE A 140 -16.22 9.64 -83.00
N GLU A 141 -17.35 9.98 -83.62
CA GLU A 141 -18.63 10.19 -82.92
C GLU A 141 -19.16 8.91 -82.27
N LEU A 142 -19.09 7.78 -82.98
CA LEU A 142 -19.45 6.48 -82.45
C LEU A 142 -18.56 6.14 -81.23
N PHE A 143 -17.25 6.37 -81.35
CA PHE A 143 -16.33 6.16 -80.25
C PHE A 143 -16.62 7.07 -79.05
N GLY A 144 -16.93 8.35 -79.28
CA GLY A 144 -17.37 9.28 -78.23
C GLY A 144 -18.63 8.80 -77.51
N THR A 145 -19.57 8.19 -78.25
CA THR A 145 -20.79 7.61 -77.69
C THR A 145 -20.49 6.42 -76.76
N GLU A 146 -19.61 5.50 -77.16
CA GLU A 146 -19.22 4.37 -76.30
C GLU A 146 -18.42 4.82 -75.06
N VAL A 147 -17.57 5.84 -75.19
CA VAL A 147 -16.86 6.44 -74.04
C VAL A 147 -17.84 7.07 -73.05
N SER A 148 -18.89 7.75 -73.55
CA SER A 148 -19.96 8.29 -72.69
C SER A 148 -20.69 7.18 -71.92
N GLY A 149 -20.96 6.06 -72.59
CA GLY A 149 -21.56 4.88 -71.97
C GLY A 149 -20.69 4.30 -70.87
N TRP A 150 -19.38 4.19 -71.12
CA TRP A 150 -18.40 3.75 -70.12
C TRP A 150 -18.33 4.70 -68.91
N GLU A 151 -18.23 6.01 -69.11
CA GLU A 151 -18.18 7.01 -68.02
C GLU A 151 -19.43 6.96 -67.13
N THR A 152 -20.59 6.69 -67.74
CA THR A 152 -21.87 6.51 -67.05
C THR A 152 -21.87 5.24 -66.20
N LEU A 153 -21.42 4.11 -66.75
CA LEU A 153 -21.32 2.84 -66.00
C LEU A 153 -20.34 2.95 -64.84
N VAL A 154 -19.19 3.59 -65.03
CA VAL A 154 -18.22 3.83 -63.95
C VAL A 154 -18.83 4.67 -62.83
N SER A 155 -19.60 5.71 -63.15
CA SER A 155 -20.35 6.48 -62.14
C SER A 155 -21.35 5.61 -61.37
N GLN A 156 -22.14 4.80 -62.07
CA GLN A 156 -23.09 3.89 -61.43
C GLN A 156 -22.39 2.85 -60.53
N CYS A 157 -21.18 2.42 -60.89
CA CYS A 157 -20.35 1.58 -60.03
C CYS A 157 -19.98 2.29 -58.73
N GLY A 158 -19.61 3.57 -58.80
CA GLY A 158 -19.39 4.42 -57.62
C GLY A 158 -20.61 4.49 -56.71
N ASP A 159 -21.77 4.83 -57.28
CA ASP A 159 -23.04 4.96 -56.54
C ASP A 159 -23.46 3.62 -55.89
N ARG A 160 -23.23 2.50 -56.59
CA ARG A 160 -23.52 1.15 -56.08
C ARG A 160 -22.60 0.76 -54.93
N LEU A 161 -21.34 1.16 -54.98
CA LEU A 161 -20.40 0.96 -53.87
C LEU A 161 -20.80 1.79 -52.65
N GLU A 162 -21.17 3.05 -52.83
CA GLU A 162 -21.61 3.94 -51.75
C GLU A 162 -22.89 3.45 -51.05
N SER A 163 -23.84 2.93 -51.84
CA SER A 163 -25.09 2.38 -51.31
C SER A 163 -24.95 0.96 -50.73
N SER A 164 -23.81 0.30 -50.91
CA SER A 164 -23.60 -1.09 -50.47
C SER A 164 -23.61 -1.25 -48.94
N PRO A 165 -24.07 -2.40 -48.40
CA PRO A 165 -24.09 -2.64 -46.95
C PRO A 165 -22.71 -2.85 -46.33
N LEU A 166 -21.64 -2.95 -47.11
CA LEU A 166 -20.28 -3.19 -46.61
C LEU A 166 -19.80 -2.07 -45.67
N HIS A 167 -20.19 -0.81 -45.93
CA HIS A 167 -19.86 0.32 -45.06
C HIS A 167 -20.41 0.15 -43.63
N THR A 168 -21.64 -0.35 -43.51
CA THR A 168 -22.29 -0.55 -42.20
C THR A 168 -21.58 -1.64 -41.38
N ARG A 169 -21.08 -2.70 -42.04
CA ARG A 169 -20.35 -3.78 -41.38
C ARG A 169 -18.99 -3.29 -40.85
N TYR A 170 -18.28 -2.47 -41.61
CA TYR A 170 -17.02 -1.88 -41.18
C TYR A 170 -17.21 -0.90 -39.99
N ALA A 171 -18.20 -0.02 -40.07
CA ALA A 171 -18.48 0.94 -38.99
C ALA A 171 -18.84 0.25 -37.66
N ARG A 172 -19.65 -0.83 -37.71
CA ARG A 172 -19.98 -1.64 -36.52
C ARG A 172 -18.74 -2.30 -35.90
N ARG A 173 -17.83 -2.85 -36.72
CA ARG A 173 -16.59 -3.46 -36.24
C ARG A 173 -15.68 -2.46 -35.52
N LYS A 174 -15.56 -1.23 -36.04
CA LYS A 174 -14.77 -0.15 -35.42
C LYS A 174 -15.30 0.24 -34.05
N ILE A 175 -16.63 0.30 -33.87
CA ILE A 175 -17.26 0.62 -32.59
C ILE A 175 -17.00 -0.50 -31.57
N LEU A 176 -17.22 -1.76 -31.95
CA LEU A 176 -17.02 -2.91 -31.05
C LEU A 176 -15.58 -3.05 -30.56
N VAL A 177 -14.59 -2.84 -31.44
CA VAL A 177 -13.17 -2.91 -31.06
C VAL A 177 -12.81 -1.79 -30.08
N ARG A 178 -13.33 -0.57 -30.30
CA ARG A 178 -13.10 0.55 -29.38
C ARG A 178 -13.75 0.31 -28.01
N SER A 179 -14.98 -0.21 -27.96
CA SER A 179 -15.63 -0.53 -26.68
C SER A 179 -14.90 -1.65 -25.92
N ALA A 180 -14.44 -2.69 -26.62
CA ALA A 180 -13.68 -3.77 -25.99
C ALA A 180 -12.36 -3.27 -25.36
N LEU A 181 -11.64 -2.37 -26.06
CA LEU A 181 -10.40 -1.79 -25.55
C LEU A 181 -10.62 -0.96 -24.27
N VAL A 182 -11.70 -0.15 -24.22
CA VAL A 182 -12.05 0.64 -23.03
C VAL A 182 -12.36 -0.26 -21.84
N ILE A 183 -13.11 -1.36 -22.05
CA ILE A 183 -13.44 -2.31 -20.99
C ILE A 183 -12.18 -2.97 -20.42
N VAL A 184 -11.24 -3.41 -21.29
CA VAL A 184 -9.99 -4.02 -20.86
C VAL A 184 -9.14 -3.05 -20.03
N ILE A 185 -9.05 -1.79 -20.46
CA ILE A 185 -8.31 -0.75 -19.74
C ILE A 185 -8.94 -0.48 -18.37
N LEU A 186 -10.26 -0.29 -18.30
CA LEU A 186 -10.95 -0.06 -17.01
C LEU A 186 -10.82 -1.26 -16.05
N GLY A 187 -10.88 -2.48 -16.59
CA GLY A 187 -10.67 -3.71 -15.82
C GLY A 187 -9.26 -3.82 -15.24
N SER A 188 -8.22 -3.47 -15.99
CA SER A 188 -6.84 -3.54 -15.50
C SER A 188 -6.55 -2.50 -14.42
N PHE A 189 -7.05 -1.27 -14.57
CA PHE A 189 -6.90 -0.21 -13.56
C PHE A 189 -7.57 -0.55 -12.23
N SER A 190 -8.75 -1.19 -12.25
CA SER A 190 -9.48 -1.54 -11.03
C SER A 190 -8.81 -2.66 -10.23
N VAL A 191 -8.20 -3.65 -10.88
CA VAL A 191 -7.39 -4.68 -10.21
C VAL A 191 -6.13 -4.08 -9.58
N ALA A 192 -5.40 -3.24 -10.32
CA ALA A 192 -4.19 -2.59 -9.82
C ALA A 192 -4.48 -1.68 -8.61
N GLY A 193 -5.55 -0.89 -8.68
CA GLY A 193 -5.96 0.00 -7.59
C GLY A 193 -6.28 -0.75 -6.28
N ARG A 194 -6.97 -1.90 -6.36
CA ARG A 194 -7.30 -2.71 -5.17
C ARG A 194 -6.07 -3.33 -4.52
N SER A 195 -5.08 -3.73 -5.32
CA SER A 195 -3.81 -4.28 -4.82
C SER A 195 -2.99 -3.22 -4.08
N ALA A 196 -2.88 -2.01 -4.66
CA ALA A 196 -2.19 -0.88 -4.04
C ALA A 196 -2.86 -0.40 -2.74
N TYR A 197 -4.19 -0.45 -2.68
CA TYR A 197 -4.92 -0.10 -1.46
C TYR A 197 -4.64 -1.08 -0.31
N LYS A 198 -4.68 -2.40 -0.59
CA LYS A 198 -4.41 -3.44 0.43
C LYS A 198 -2.99 -3.37 0.99
N THR A 199 -1.99 -3.13 0.14
CA THR A 199 -0.58 -3.01 0.56
C THR A 199 -0.39 -1.82 1.51
N LYS A 200 -0.94 -0.64 1.17
CA LYS A 200 -0.91 0.52 2.07
C LYS A 200 -1.63 0.28 3.40
N GLN A 201 -2.76 -0.43 3.39
CA GLN A 201 -3.49 -0.75 4.63
C GLN A 201 -2.65 -1.63 5.57
N ILE A 202 -1.97 -2.64 5.01
CA ILE A 202 -1.06 -3.53 5.77
C ILE A 202 0.12 -2.74 6.33
N GLU A 203 0.75 -1.88 5.53
CA GLU A 203 1.87 -1.04 5.98
C GLU A 203 1.47 -0.11 7.13
N HIS A 204 0.31 0.56 7.03
CA HIS A 204 -0.19 1.42 8.10
C HIS A 204 -0.54 0.66 9.38
N ALA A 205 -1.14 -0.53 9.27
CA ALA A 205 -1.42 -1.39 10.43
C ALA A 205 -0.12 -1.81 11.12
N ARG A 206 0.86 -2.29 10.36
CA ARG A 206 2.17 -2.69 10.89
C ARG A 206 2.92 -1.53 11.54
N ALA A 207 2.83 -0.33 10.97
CA ALA A 207 3.44 0.86 11.55
C ALA A 207 2.84 1.23 12.92
N ARG A 208 1.53 1.05 13.11
CA ARG A 208 0.87 1.26 14.41
C ARG A 208 1.34 0.24 15.45
N VAL A 209 1.43 -1.03 15.06
CA VAL A 209 1.95 -2.10 15.93
C VAL A 209 3.41 -1.81 16.31
N ASP A 210 4.26 -1.46 15.35
CA ASP A 210 5.65 -1.07 15.58
C ASP A 210 5.78 0.13 16.53
N ALA A 211 4.93 1.14 16.39
CA ALA A 211 4.93 2.30 17.27
C ALA A 211 4.57 1.90 18.71
N ALA A 212 3.58 1.05 18.90
CA ALA A 212 3.20 0.53 20.22
C ALA A 212 4.30 -0.37 20.82
N LEU A 213 4.96 -1.21 20.01
CA LEU A 213 6.06 -2.06 20.46
C LEU A 213 7.32 -1.28 20.83
N ARG A 214 7.52 -0.08 20.29
CA ARG A 214 8.64 0.82 20.64
C ARG A 214 8.30 1.79 21.77
N ALA A 215 7.05 1.89 22.20
CA ALA A 215 6.67 2.75 23.31
C ALA A 215 7.42 2.37 24.60
N GLU A 216 7.75 3.36 25.41
CA GLU A 216 8.42 3.14 26.71
C GLU A 216 7.51 2.34 27.65
N ASP A 217 6.22 2.69 27.70
CA ASP A 217 5.21 1.97 28.45
C ASP A 217 4.87 0.61 27.81
N PRO A 218 5.16 -0.53 28.45
CA PRO A 218 4.81 -1.84 27.94
C PRO A 218 3.30 -2.08 27.86
N CYS A 219 2.47 -1.31 28.56
CA CYS A 219 1.01 -1.41 28.49
C CYS A 219 0.40 -0.74 27.25
N ALA A 220 1.19 0.00 26.46
CA ALA A 220 0.70 0.65 25.23
C ALA A 220 0.12 -0.35 24.22
N VAL A 221 0.59 -1.60 24.22
CA VAL A 221 0.11 -2.67 23.32
C VAL A 221 -1.33 -3.09 23.59
N GLU A 222 -1.87 -2.88 24.80
CA GLU A 222 -3.29 -3.19 25.11
C GLU A 222 -4.28 -2.34 24.29
N LYS A 223 -3.82 -1.22 23.73
CA LYS A 223 -4.64 -0.32 22.91
C LYS A 223 -4.63 -0.70 21.43
N LEU A 224 -3.87 -1.71 21.01
CA LEU A 224 -3.83 -2.15 19.62
C LEU A 224 -5.17 -2.78 19.22
N ALA A 225 -5.68 -2.40 18.05
CA ALA A 225 -6.88 -3.00 17.50
C ALA A 225 -6.59 -4.47 17.10
N PRO A 226 -7.51 -5.41 17.34
CA PRO A 226 -7.33 -6.81 16.92
C PRO A 226 -7.06 -6.94 15.42
N GLU A 227 -7.67 -6.08 14.60
CA GLU A 227 -7.47 -6.03 13.15
C GLU A 227 -6.00 -5.73 12.79
N ASP A 228 -5.32 -4.86 13.53
CA ASP A 228 -3.92 -4.50 13.26
C ASP A 228 -2.98 -5.67 13.57
N ILE A 229 -3.28 -6.43 14.64
CA ILE A 229 -2.54 -7.63 15.02
C ILE A 229 -2.70 -8.74 13.96
N THR A 230 -3.87 -8.88 13.33
CA THR A 230 -4.05 -9.88 12.26
C THR A 230 -3.21 -9.61 11.01
N LEU A 231 -2.78 -8.36 10.79
CA LEU A 231 -1.93 -7.93 9.67
C LEU A 231 -0.45 -7.82 10.05
N ALA A 232 -0.13 -7.98 11.33
CA ALA A 232 1.21 -7.87 11.88
C ALA A 232 2.12 -9.02 11.40
N THR A 233 3.44 -8.80 11.47
CA THR A 233 4.42 -9.87 11.19
C THR A 233 4.51 -10.83 12.39
N PRO A 234 5.02 -12.07 12.20
CA PRO A 234 5.20 -13.01 13.31
C PRO A 234 6.04 -12.44 14.46
N GLU A 235 7.06 -11.65 14.16
CA GLU A 235 7.94 -10.99 15.15
C GLU A 235 7.19 -9.90 15.94
N GLN A 236 6.28 -9.18 15.29
CA GLN A 236 5.44 -8.20 15.95
C GLN A 236 4.45 -8.85 16.92
N VAL A 237 3.87 -9.99 16.54
CA VAL A 237 2.93 -10.75 17.39
C VAL A 237 3.65 -11.35 18.61
N THR A 238 4.88 -11.86 18.46
CA THR A 238 5.67 -12.33 19.61
C THR A 238 6.09 -11.18 20.51
N GLY A 239 6.47 -10.04 19.93
CA GLY A 239 6.76 -8.81 20.68
C GLY A 239 5.58 -8.30 21.49
N GLU A 240 4.37 -8.34 20.92
CA GLU A 240 3.12 -7.95 21.59
C GLU A 240 2.88 -8.81 22.85
N LYS A 241 2.95 -10.13 22.71
CA LYS A 241 2.77 -11.06 23.85
C LYS A 241 3.76 -10.79 24.98
N SER A 242 5.04 -10.61 24.64
CA SER A 242 6.08 -10.29 25.64
C SER A 242 5.81 -8.95 26.34
N ARG A 243 5.35 -7.93 25.61
CA ARG A 243 4.96 -6.63 26.18
C ARG A 243 3.72 -6.74 27.08
N LEU A 244 2.71 -7.55 26.71
CA LEU A 244 1.53 -7.81 27.55
C LEU A 244 1.91 -8.48 28.88
N GLU A 245 2.81 -9.46 28.85
CA GLU A 245 3.35 -10.11 30.06
C GLU A 245 4.13 -9.11 30.93
N ALA A 246 4.95 -8.25 30.32
CA ALA A 246 5.67 -7.18 31.02
C ALA A 246 4.71 -6.16 31.66
N CYS A 247 3.64 -5.77 30.96
CA CYS A 247 2.60 -4.91 31.51
C CYS A 247 1.87 -5.57 32.69
N ALA A 248 1.47 -6.84 32.56
CA ALA A 248 0.77 -7.58 33.60
C ALA A 248 1.64 -7.74 34.86
N SER A 249 2.90 -8.12 34.69
CA SER A 249 3.87 -8.23 35.80
C SER A 249 4.19 -6.88 36.43
N GLY A 250 4.33 -5.81 35.64
CA GLY A 250 4.47 -4.44 36.14
C GLY A 250 3.28 -3.98 36.99
N ARG A 251 2.04 -4.22 36.54
CA ARG A 251 0.83 -3.92 37.32
C ARG A 251 0.75 -4.75 38.61
N ALA A 252 1.09 -6.03 38.55
CA ALA A 252 1.14 -6.89 39.73
C ALA A 252 2.17 -6.39 40.75
N ARG A 253 3.37 -5.99 40.28
CA ARG A 253 4.42 -5.38 41.11
C ARG A 253 3.96 -4.08 41.74
N ALA A 254 3.33 -3.19 40.98
CA ALA A 254 2.82 -1.93 41.48
C ALA A 254 1.75 -2.13 42.57
N ARG A 255 0.81 -3.06 42.36
CA ARG A 255 -0.20 -3.44 43.37
C ARG A 255 0.45 -4.01 44.63
N TYR A 256 1.45 -4.87 44.48
CA TYR A 256 2.19 -5.44 45.59
C TYR A 256 2.90 -4.34 46.41
N VAL A 257 3.62 -3.43 45.75
CA VAL A 257 4.31 -2.31 46.42
C VAL A 257 3.30 -1.41 47.14
N ALA A 258 2.17 -1.08 46.53
CA ALA A 258 1.12 -0.28 47.16
C ALA A 258 0.49 -1.00 48.38
N ALA A 259 0.28 -2.31 48.30
CA ALA A 259 -0.19 -3.11 49.43
C ALA A 259 0.85 -3.11 50.57
N CYS A 260 2.13 -3.24 50.25
CA CYS A 260 3.23 -3.16 51.20
C CYS A 260 3.35 -1.79 51.87
N GLU A 261 3.16 -0.70 51.13
CA GLU A 261 3.14 0.66 51.66
C GLU A 261 1.94 0.88 52.59
N THR A 262 0.76 0.40 52.20
CA THR A 262 -0.45 0.46 53.02
C THR A 262 -0.28 -0.32 54.32
N LEU A 263 0.25 -1.55 54.24
CA LEU A 263 0.56 -2.38 55.39
C LEU A 263 1.56 -1.67 56.33
N ALA A 264 2.64 -1.07 55.79
CA ALA A 264 3.62 -0.35 56.61
C ALA A 264 2.99 0.84 57.34
N LYS A 265 2.14 1.60 56.64
CA LYS A 265 1.43 2.75 57.21
C LYS A 265 0.43 2.33 58.30
N ASN A 266 -0.31 1.25 58.07
CA ASN A 266 -1.27 0.72 59.03
C ASN A 266 -0.57 0.14 60.26
N PHE A 267 0.58 -0.52 60.07
CA PHE A 267 1.40 -1.02 61.17
C PHE A 267 1.93 0.11 62.03
N ASP A 268 2.50 1.15 61.42
CA ASP A 268 2.98 2.36 62.09
C ASP A 268 1.86 3.10 62.84
N ALA A 269 0.66 3.16 62.26
CA ALA A 269 -0.52 3.71 62.91
C ALA A 269 -1.12 2.81 64.01
N GLY A 270 -0.61 1.59 64.20
CA GLY A 270 -1.15 0.61 65.14
C GLY A 270 -2.54 0.11 64.77
N LYS A 271 -2.88 0.04 63.47
CA LYS A 271 -4.19 -0.35 62.92
C LYS A 271 -4.09 -1.46 61.86
N LEU A 272 -3.45 -2.58 62.19
CA LEU A 272 -3.43 -3.75 61.31
C LEU A 272 -4.83 -4.34 61.11
N SER A 273 -5.23 -4.51 59.87
CA SER A 273 -6.47 -5.19 59.46
C SER A 273 -6.25 -6.67 59.14
N ALA A 274 -7.32 -7.44 58.92
CA ALA A 274 -7.21 -8.84 58.48
C ALA A 274 -6.51 -8.97 57.11
N ASP A 275 -6.75 -8.01 56.20
CA ASP A 275 -6.12 -7.98 54.87
C ASP A 275 -4.61 -7.70 54.98
N ASP A 276 -4.23 -6.80 55.88
CA ASP A 276 -2.83 -6.50 56.19
C ASP A 276 -2.06 -7.75 56.67
N LEU A 277 -2.69 -8.53 57.55
CA LEU A 277 -2.11 -9.78 58.06
C LEU A 277 -2.00 -10.85 56.97
N ALA A 278 -2.98 -10.92 56.06
CA ALA A 278 -2.89 -11.81 54.90
C ALA A 278 -1.71 -11.45 53.98
N VAL A 279 -1.42 -10.16 53.79
CA VAL A 279 -0.24 -9.69 53.03
C VAL A 279 1.07 -10.03 53.75
N ALA A 280 1.10 -9.96 55.08
CA ALA A 280 2.30 -10.23 55.88
C ALA A 280 2.70 -11.71 55.95
N LYS A 281 1.79 -12.65 55.63
CA LYS A 281 2.02 -14.10 55.60
C LYS A 281 2.66 -14.61 56.91
N GLU A 282 3.84 -15.20 56.84
CA GLU A 282 4.56 -15.81 57.97
C GLU A 282 4.93 -14.80 59.06
N ALA A 283 5.07 -13.51 58.71
CA ALA A 283 5.36 -12.45 59.67
C ALA A 283 4.12 -11.98 60.44
N ALA A 284 2.91 -12.35 60.03
CA ALA A 284 1.66 -11.84 60.59
C ALA A 284 1.55 -12.00 62.13
N PRO A 285 1.81 -13.19 62.72
CA PRO A 285 1.70 -13.36 64.18
C PRO A 285 2.69 -12.49 64.95
N ARG A 286 3.86 -12.20 64.37
CA ARG A 286 4.88 -11.33 64.97
C ARG A 286 4.43 -9.87 64.92
N LEU A 287 3.86 -9.43 63.80
CA LEU A 287 3.34 -8.06 63.67
C LEU A 287 2.16 -7.81 64.62
N GLU A 288 1.27 -8.78 64.83
CA GLU A 288 0.20 -8.66 65.84
C GLU A 288 0.74 -8.49 67.25
N ARG A 289 1.73 -9.32 67.64
CA ARG A 289 2.39 -9.19 68.96
C ARG A 289 3.10 -7.85 69.10
N ALA A 290 3.77 -7.38 68.03
CA ALA A 290 4.40 -6.06 68.01
C ALA A 290 3.37 -4.94 68.21
N GLN A 291 2.25 -4.97 67.49
CA GLN A 291 1.18 -3.98 67.61
C GLN A 291 0.60 -3.93 69.03
N LYS A 292 0.44 -5.09 69.68
CA LYS A 292 0.00 -5.20 71.08
C LYS A 292 1.09 -4.87 72.10
N ARG A 293 2.34 -4.71 71.65
CA ARG A 293 3.54 -4.53 72.50
C ARG A 293 3.78 -5.72 73.45
N GLU A 294 3.44 -6.91 72.97
CA GLU A 294 3.52 -8.20 73.67
C GLU A 294 4.52 -9.13 72.98
N LEU A 295 5.67 -8.59 72.57
CA LEU A 295 6.71 -9.36 71.90
C LEU A 295 7.33 -10.42 72.84
N GLY A 296 7.70 -11.57 72.28
CA GLY A 296 8.44 -12.62 72.97
C GLY A 296 9.95 -12.49 72.79
N VAL A 297 10.73 -13.23 73.59
CA VAL A 297 12.21 -13.15 73.52
C VAL A 297 12.75 -13.55 72.14
N GLU A 298 12.14 -14.54 71.49
CA GLU A 298 12.50 -14.95 70.12
C GLU A 298 12.20 -13.86 69.08
N ASP A 299 11.21 -13.01 69.34
CA ASP A 299 10.89 -11.92 68.44
C ASP A 299 12.01 -10.85 68.42
N LEU A 300 12.75 -10.68 69.53
CA LEU A 300 13.92 -9.78 69.58
C LEU A 300 15.11 -10.25 68.73
N LEU A 301 15.06 -11.48 68.22
CA LEU A 301 16.05 -12.02 67.29
C LEU A 301 15.67 -11.78 65.83
N ALA A 302 14.52 -11.17 65.56
CA ALA A 302 14.11 -10.83 64.21
C ALA A 302 15.10 -9.86 63.55
N THR A 303 15.39 -10.13 62.29
CA THR A 303 16.20 -9.32 61.39
C THR A 303 15.30 -8.63 60.36
N PRO A 304 15.81 -7.66 59.58
CA PRO A 304 15.06 -7.06 58.49
C PRO A 304 14.48 -8.10 57.55
N LYS A 305 15.24 -9.17 57.24
CA LYS A 305 14.80 -10.27 56.34
C LYS A 305 13.55 -11.00 56.81
N ASP A 306 13.27 -10.96 58.11
CA ASP A 306 12.10 -11.61 58.71
C ASP A 306 10.84 -10.72 58.67
N MET A 307 10.95 -9.48 58.19
CA MET A 307 9.82 -8.57 57.98
C MET A 307 9.20 -8.79 56.59
N PRO A 308 7.91 -8.54 56.39
CA PRO A 308 7.31 -8.63 55.06
C PRO A 308 7.87 -7.54 54.13
N CYS A 309 7.63 -7.69 52.82
CA CYS A 309 7.86 -6.61 51.85
C CYS A 309 9.33 -6.18 51.68
N GLN A 310 10.27 -7.13 51.80
CA GLN A 310 11.72 -6.91 51.73
C GLN A 310 12.22 -6.30 50.42
N ASP A 311 11.48 -6.52 49.34
CA ASP A 311 11.77 -6.09 47.99
C ASP A 311 10.99 -4.81 47.59
N SER A 312 10.32 -4.19 48.56
CA SER A 312 9.64 -2.90 48.41
C SER A 312 10.42 -1.76 49.09
N PRO A 313 10.18 -0.49 48.70
CA PRO A 313 10.73 0.67 49.40
C PRO A 313 10.32 0.77 50.88
N SER A 314 9.25 0.07 51.29
CA SER A 314 8.70 0.13 52.66
C SER A 314 9.49 -0.69 53.69
N LYS A 315 10.49 -1.48 53.27
CA LYS A 315 11.23 -2.41 54.14
C LYS A 315 11.85 -1.75 55.39
N ASP A 316 12.44 -0.56 55.23
CA ASP A 316 13.14 0.12 56.32
C ASP A 316 12.14 0.71 57.32
N ARG A 317 11.00 1.20 56.82
CA ARG A 317 9.90 1.69 57.64
C ARG A 317 9.30 0.56 58.48
N PHE A 318 9.13 -0.63 57.92
CA PHE A 318 8.65 -1.79 58.67
C PHE A 318 9.55 -2.11 59.85
N PHE A 319 10.85 -2.28 59.59
CA PHE A 319 11.77 -2.68 60.63
C PHE A 319 11.97 -1.58 61.69
N GLY A 320 11.97 -0.31 61.29
CA GLY A 320 11.98 0.82 62.22
C GLY A 320 10.74 0.85 63.13
N THR A 321 9.55 0.65 62.56
CA THR A 321 8.29 0.57 63.34
C THR A 321 8.31 -0.62 64.29
N TYR A 322 8.81 -1.76 63.82
CA TYR A 322 8.95 -2.96 64.63
C TYR A 322 9.93 -2.75 65.79
N ALA A 323 11.07 -2.11 65.55
CA ALA A 323 12.04 -1.76 66.59
C ALA A 323 11.44 -0.81 67.63
N ALA A 324 10.64 0.17 67.21
CA ALA A 324 9.91 1.05 68.13
C ALA A 324 8.91 0.26 69.00
N ALA A 325 8.16 -0.69 68.41
CA ALA A 325 7.26 -1.57 69.15
C ALA A 325 8.01 -2.49 70.13
N ALA A 326 9.18 -3.01 69.73
CA ALA A 326 10.07 -3.78 70.61
C ALA A 326 10.55 -2.95 71.79
N ALA A 327 10.96 -1.71 71.57
CA ALA A 327 11.38 -0.79 72.63
C ALA A 327 10.27 -0.49 73.65
N ASP A 328 9.00 -0.47 73.19
CA ASP A 328 7.83 -0.23 74.03
C ASP A 328 7.32 -1.50 74.76
N SER A 329 7.81 -2.69 74.38
CA SER A 329 7.36 -3.99 74.92
C SER A 329 8.05 -4.33 76.26
N LYS A 330 7.68 -3.66 77.36
CA LYS A 330 8.38 -3.80 78.67
C LYS A 330 8.62 -5.24 79.14
N LYS A 331 7.63 -6.13 78.96
CA LYS A 331 7.69 -7.52 79.46
C LYS A 331 8.83 -8.32 78.81
N VAL A 332 9.11 -8.14 77.52
CA VAL A 332 10.16 -8.94 76.86
C VAL A 332 11.54 -8.62 77.42
N TRP A 333 11.76 -7.36 77.78
CA TRP A 333 13.04 -6.90 78.33
C TRP A 333 13.30 -7.38 79.76
N THR A 334 12.29 -7.92 80.45
CA THR A 334 12.50 -8.57 81.76
C THR A 334 13.17 -9.94 81.65
N GLU A 335 13.14 -10.55 80.46
CA GLU A 335 13.63 -11.90 80.22
C GLU A 335 14.78 -11.93 79.21
N ALA A 336 14.80 -10.99 78.26
CA ALA A 336 15.80 -10.91 77.20
C ALA A 336 17.25 -10.93 77.72
N THR A 337 18.09 -11.72 77.05
CA THR A 337 19.55 -11.80 77.27
C THR A 337 20.36 -11.46 76.03
N ARG A 338 19.69 -11.38 74.86
CA ARG A 338 20.27 -11.03 73.57
C ARG A 338 19.20 -10.44 72.65
N VAL A 339 19.63 -9.66 71.67
CA VAL A 339 18.82 -9.22 70.51
C VAL A 339 19.65 -9.40 69.25
N SER A 340 19.00 -9.45 68.07
CA SER A 340 19.69 -9.41 66.79
C SER A 340 20.53 -8.12 66.65
N ASP A 341 21.64 -8.19 65.90
CA ASP A 341 22.51 -7.03 65.70
C ASP A 341 21.75 -5.90 64.96
N ASP A 342 20.93 -6.25 63.97
CA ASP A 342 20.09 -5.28 63.26
C ASP A 342 19.10 -4.56 64.18
N LEU A 343 18.42 -5.31 65.08
CA LEU A 343 17.49 -4.70 66.04
C LEU A 343 18.25 -3.83 67.04
N ARG A 344 19.44 -4.27 67.48
CA ARG A 344 20.29 -3.47 68.36
C ARG A 344 20.63 -2.12 67.74
N ASP A 345 21.01 -2.12 66.46
CA ASP A 345 21.37 -0.90 65.73
C ASP A 345 20.14 0.00 65.50
N ALA A 346 18.98 -0.56 65.16
CA ALA A 346 17.73 0.20 65.06
C ALA A 346 17.34 0.86 66.40
N LEU A 347 17.52 0.16 67.51
CA LEU A 347 17.21 0.66 68.87
C LEU A 347 18.19 1.75 69.36
N ARG A 348 19.36 1.88 68.74
CA ARG A 348 20.32 2.98 69.03
C ARG A 348 19.90 4.32 68.39
N GLY A 349 18.90 4.32 67.51
CA GLY A 349 18.36 5.53 66.90
C GLY A 349 17.85 6.55 67.93
N LYS A 350 17.97 7.85 67.62
CA LYS A 350 17.62 8.94 68.54
C LYS A 350 16.18 8.83 69.06
N ASP A 351 15.24 8.45 68.20
CA ASP A 351 13.81 8.39 68.51
C ASP A 351 13.44 7.27 69.50
N VAL A 352 14.33 6.28 69.67
CA VAL A 352 14.11 5.10 70.52
C VAL A 352 14.97 5.12 71.79
N SER A 353 15.99 5.98 71.81
CA SER A 353 16.96 6.09 72.90
C SER A 353 16.39 6.51 74.27
N THR A 354 15.17 7.02 74.32
CA THR A 354 14.48 7.44 75.57
C THR A 354 13.40 6.46 76.02
N LYS A 355 13.31 5.29 75.38
CA LYS A 355 12.22 4.34 75.59
C LYS A 355 12.43 3.44 76.82
N PRO A 356 11.33 2.86 77.37
CA PRO A 356 11.33 2.16 78.66
C PRO A 356 12.24 0.94 78.76
N TYR A 357 12.66 0.35 77.64
CA TYR A 357 13.54 -0.82 77.65
C TYR A 357 14.91 -0.53 78.29
N ARG A 358 15.45 0.69 78.16
CA ARG A 358 16.74 1.06 78.76
C ARG A 358 16.67 1.07 80.28
N ASP A 359 15.55 1.55 80.82
CA ASP A 359 15.29 1.52 82.26
C ASP A 359 15.21 0.08 82.75
N GLU A 360 14.55 -0.80 82.00
CA GLU A 360 14.43 -2.22 82.35
C GLU A 360 15.78 -2.96 82.31
N LEU A 361 16.59 -2.72 81.28
CA LEU A 361 17.94 -3.27 81.17
C LEU A 361 18.81 -2.84 82.36
N THR A 362 18.76 -1.55 82.73
CA THR A 362 19.50 -1.00 83.87
C THR A 362 19.00 -1.59 85.19
N ARG A 363 17.67 -1.68 85.35
CA ARG A 363 17.01 -2.27 86.53
C ARG A 363 17.38 -3.73 86.75
N ARG A 364 17.67 -4.48 85.69
CA ARG A 364 18.10 -5.89 85.78
C ARG A 364 19.59 -6.07 85.97
N ALA A 365 20.40 -5.31 85.23
CA ALA A 365 21.84 -5.50 85.20
C ALA A 365 22.50 -5.23 86.57
N GLU A 366 22.15 -4.12 87.23
CA GLU A 366 22.78 -3.73 88.50
C GLU A 366 22.48 -4.68 89.67
N PRO A 367 21.22 -5.12 89.92
CA PRO A 367 20.93 -6.10 90.96
C PRO A 367 21.52 -7.48 90.67
N ALA A 368 21.51 -7.93 89.41
CA ALA A 368 22.13 -9.19 89.03
C ALA A 368 23.64 -9.16 89.28
N ALA A 369 24.31 -8.05 88.94
CA ALA A 369 25.72 -7.86 89.24
C ALA A 369 26.01 -7.80 90.74
N ALA A 370 25.16 -7.14 91.52
CA ALA A 370 25.30 -7.12 92.98
C ALA A 370 25.16 -8.53 93.58
N LYS A 371 24.17 -9.30 93.13
CA LYS A 371 23.96 -10.69 93.56
C LYS A 371 25.16 -11.56 93.20
N ALA A 372 25.68 -11.44 91.98
CA ALA A 372 26.86 -12.15 91.52
C ALA A 372 28.08 -11.92 92.40
N ILE A 373 28.37 -10.66 92.74
CA ILE A 373 29.48 -10.28 93.62
C ILE A 373 29.31 -10.89 95.02
N LEU A 374 28.08 -10.85 95.56
CA LEU A 374 27.79 -11.34 96.91
C LEU A 374 27.78 -12.87 97.01
N SER A 375 27.21 -13.56 96.02
CA SER A 375 27.08 -15.03 96.06
C SER A 375 28.37 -15.74 95.68
N GLY A 376 29.19 -15.13 94.79
CA GLY A 376 30.42 -15.71 94.27
C GLY A 376 30.23 -16.96 93.41
N LYS A 377 28.98 -17.38 93.16
CA LYS A 377 28.64 -18.58 92.38
C LYS A 377 28.97 -18.35 90.90
N PRO A 378 29.61 -19.32 90.20
CA PRO A 378 29.96 -19.18 88.78
C PRO A 378 28.77 -18.79 87.89
N GLU A 379 27.61 -19.40 88.12
CA GLU A 379 26.38 -19.15 87.35
C GLU A 379 25.84 -17.72 87.52
N ASP A 380 25.82 -17.20 88.75
CA ASP A 380 25.39 -15.83 89.02
C ASP A 380 26.39 -14.83 88.40
N MET A 381 27.69 -15.13 88.46
CA MET A 381 28.76 -14.32 87.85
C MET A 381 28.64 -14.24 86.33
N GLU A 382 28.39 -15.37 85.67
CA GLU A 382 28.19 -15.43 84.22
C GLU A 382 26.92 -14.67 83.80
N LEU A 383 25.80 -14.88 84.51
CA LEU A 383 24.55 -14.18 84.24
C LEU A 383 24.68 -12.66 84.47
N GLY A 384 25.28 -12.25 85.59
CA GLY A 384 25.52 -10.85 85.90
C GLY A 384 26.39 -10.18 84.84
N GLN A 385 27.46 -10.84 84.39
CA GLN A 385 28.31 -10.34 83.32
C GLN A 385 27.53 -10.19 82.01
N LYS A 386 26.80 -11.25 81.59
CA LYS A 386 25.98 -11.24 80.37
C LYS A 386 24.99 -10.08 80.36
N LEU A 387 24.29 -9.83 81.47
CA LEU A 387 23.31 -8.73 81.56
C LEU A 387 23.99 -7.34 81.53
N CYS A 388 25.14 -7.16 82.19
CA CYS A 388 25.90 -5.92 82.13
C CYS A 388 26.46 -5.65 80.73
N ASP A 389 26.99 -6.67 80.06
CA ASP A 389 27.51 -6.57 78.69
C ASP A 389 26.36 -6.30 77.70
N PHE A 390 25.21 -6.94 77.90
CA PHE A 390 24.00 -6.72 77.11
C PHE A 390 23.48 -5.29 77.24
N ALA A 391 23.37 -4.74 78.46
CA ALA A 391 23.00 -3.33 78.66
C ALA A 391 24.02 -2.38 78.01
N ALA A 392 25.31 -2.64 78.20
CA ALA A 392 26.39 -1.85 77.58
C ALA A 392 26.33 -1.88 76.05
N SER A 393 25.85 -2.97 75.43
CA SER A 393 25.70 -3.06 73.98
C SER A 393 24.72 -2.03 73.39
N PHE A 394 23.83 -1.44 74.20
CA PHE A 394 22.93 -0.34 73.81
C PHE A 394 23.50 1.06 74.13
N GLY A 395 24.77 1.14 74.51
CA GLY A 395 25.41 2.38 74.95
C GLY A 395 24.88 2.88 76.30
N ILE A 396 24.40 1.97 77.15
CA ILE A 396 24.04 2.30 78.54
C ILE A 396 25.33 2.28 79.36
N GLU A 397 25.62 3.37 80.07
CA GLU A 397 26.80 3.44 80.94
C GLU A 397 26.71 2.37 82.03
N ARG A 398 27.83 1.66 82.27
CA ARG A 398 27.88 0.64 83.32
C ARG A 398 27.76 1.31 84.68
N GLY A 399 26.75 0.92 85.46
CA GLY A 399 26.63 1.37 86.84
C GLY A 399 27.73 0.83 87.75
N LYS A 400 27.65 1.20 89.03
CA LYS A 400 28.70 0.88 90.03
C LYS A 400 28.84 -0.63 90.22
N LYS A 401 27.75 -1.40 90.19
CA LYS A 401 27.78 -2.85 90.42
C LYS A 401 28.28 -3.59 89.20
N CYS A 402 27.84 -3.22 87.98
CA CYS A 402 28.39 -3.80 86.76
C CYS A 402 29.90 -3.53 86.60
N THR A 403 30.36 -2.33 86.94
CA THR A 403 31.79 -1.99 86.94
C THR A 403 32.57 -2.80 87.99
N GLY A 404 32.01 -2.94 89.20
CA GLY A 404 32.59 -3.77 90.25
C GLY A 404 32.69 -5.25 89.86
N LEU A 405 31.65 -5.81 89.23
CA LEU A 405 31.65 -7.20 88.76
C LEU A 405 32.74 -7.44 87.71
N ALA A 406 32.88 -6.53 86.74
CA ALA A 406 33.94 -6.61 85.74
C ALA A 406 35.34 -6.63 86.38
N ALA A 407 35.57 -5.84 87.43
CA ALA A 407 36.83 -5.84 88.17
C ALA A 407 37.08 -7.15 88.94
N VAL A 408 36.03 -7.75 89.53
CA VAL A 408 36.14 -9.06 90.22
C VAL A 408 36.48 -10.17 89.23
N LEU A 409 35.83 -10.18 88.06
CA LEU A 409 36.09 -11.16 87.01
C LEU A 409 37.50 -11.01 86.42
N ALA A 410 37.99 -9.77 86.28
CA ALA A 410 39.34 -9.51 85.81
C ALA A 410 40.44 -10.03 86.75
N LYS A 411 40.21 -10.05 88.08
CA LYS A 411 41.15 -10.60 89.06
C LYS A 411 41.17 -12.13 89.13
N LYS A 412 40.14 -12.79 88.61
CA LYS A 412 40.03 -14.27 88.59
C LYS A 412 40.65 -14.88 87.33
N ARG A 413 40.91 -14.08 86.30
CA ARG A 413 41.72 -14.45 85.15
C ARG A 413 43.19 -14.24 85.49
#